data_AF-A0A437SSK4-F1
#
_entry.id   AF-A0A437SSK4-F1
#
_cell.length_a   1.000
_cell.length_b   1.000
_cell.length_c   1.000
_cell.angle_alpha   90.00
_cell.angle_beta   90.00
_cell.angle_gamma   90.00
#
_symmetry.space_group_name_H-M   'P 1'
#
loop_
_entity.id
_entity.type
_entity.pdbx_description
1 polymer ?
#
loop_
_entity_poly.entity_id
_entity_poly.type
_entity_poly.pdbx_seq_one_letter_code
_entity_poly.pdbx_strand_id
1 'polypeptide(L)'
;MEKAKKLLYSESFVQLVKYVLIGVLGLVVDFGVYTILTHFKMNVEIANIISSTCGIINNFFWNSYTNFKVHDHLLIRFISYFFVGQITTVFTTVSLFIFVNQLGYPHLIVKIVATFVATLIQFIINKIITFKKVGNKK
;
A
#
# COMPACT_ATOMS: atom_id res chain seq x y z
N MET A 1 -28.90 4.69 -6.83
CA MET A 1 -27.46 4.74 -7.18
C MET A 1 -26.75 6.02 -6.73
N GLU A 2 -27.44 7.16 -6.53
CA GLU A 2 -26.83 8.41 -6.01
C GLU A 2 -26.38 8.37 -4.54
N LYS A 3 -27.08 7.66 -3.65
CA LYS A 3 -26.69 7.55 -2.23
C LYS A 3 -25.36 6.82 -2.00
N ALA A 4 -25.01 5.86 -2.87
CA ALA A 4 -23.73 5.15 -2.83
C ALA A 4 -22.56 6.05 -3.26
N LYS A 5 -22.79 6.94 -4.24
CA LYS A 5 -21.82 7.96 -4.69
C LYS A 5 -21.53 9.00 -3.61
N LYS A 6 -22.53 9.39 -2.81
CA LYS A 6 -22.39 10.41 -1.75
C LYS A 6 -21.65 9.91 -0.50
N LEU A 7 -21.69 8.60 -0.23
CA LEU A 7 -20.93 7.94 0.85
C LEU A 7 -19.45 7.67 0.50
N LEU A 8 -19.13 7.57 -0.80
CA LEU A 8 -17.76 7.33 -1.26
C LEU A 8 -16.88 8.59 -1.25
N TYR A 9 -17.44 9.80 -1.05
CA TYR A 9 -16.75 11.04 -1.44
C TYR A 9 -16.29 12.00 -0.32
N SER A 10 -16.40 11.67 0.97
CA SER A 10 -15.73 12.47 2.02
C SER A 10 -14.78 11.65 2.90
N GLU A 11 -15.23 10.54 3.47
CA GLU A 11 -14.36 9.72 4.33
C GLU A 11 -13.39 8.84 3.53
N SER A 12 -13.83 8.24 2.42
CA SER A 12 -12.97 7.37 1.62
C SER A 12 -11.81 8.13 0.97
N PHE A 13 -12.05 9.37 0.55
CA PHE A 13 -11.00 10.21 -0.02
C PHE A 13 -9.99 10.63 1.04
N VAL A 14 -10.43 11.03 2.24
CA VAL A 14 -9.52 11.31 3.36
C VAL A 14 -8.72 10.07 3.75
N GLN A 15 -9.34 8.89 3.76
CA GLN A 15 -8.65 7.62 4.00
C GLN A 15 -7.63 7.30 2.91
N LEU A 16 -7.93 7.61 1.66
CA LEU A 16 -7.00 7.44 0.54
C LEU A 16 -5.80 8.39 0.66
N VAL A 17 -6.04 9.67 0.95
CA VAL A 17 -4.97 10.65 1.16
C VAL A 17 -4.10 10.24 2.35
N LYS A 18 -4.70 9.82 3.46
CA LYS A 18 -3.97 9.25 4.60
C LYS A 18 -3.17 8.01 4.21
N TYR A 19 -3.74 7.12 3.39
CA TYR A 19 -3.06 5.91 2.93
C TYR A 19 -1.79 6.25 2.14
N VAL A 20 -1.88 7.21 1.21
CA VAL A 20 -0.74 7.69 0.43
C VAL A 20 0.29 8.39 1.34
N LEU A 21 -0.15 9.27 2.24
CA LEU A 21 0.73 9.95 3.20
C LEU A 21 1.45 8.97 4.13
N ILE A 22 0.74 7.96 4.63
CA ILE A 22 1.32 6.88 5.43
C ILE A 22 2.35 6.14 4.58
N GLY A 23 2.03 5.80 3.33
CA GLY A 23 2.99 5.20 2.40
C GLY A 23 4.29 5.99 2.27
N VAL A 24 4.20 7.32 2.16
CA VAL A 24 5.36 8.23 2.14
C VAL A 24 6.12 8.19 3.47
N LEU A 25 5.42 8.18 4.61
CA LEU A 25 6.07 8.02 5.92
C LEU A 25 6.81 6.69 6.03
N GLY A 26 6.28 5.59 5.50
CA GLY A 26 6.99 4.32 5.45
C GLY A 26 8.26 4.37 4.60
N LEU A 27 8.25 5.11 3.49
CA LEU A 27 9.46 5.35 2.71
C LEU A 27 10.49 6.16 3.52
N VAL A 28 10.06 7.21 4.23
CA VAL A 28 10.97 7.98 5.09
C VAL A 28 11.58 7.10 6.18
N VAL A 29 10.78 6.22 6.78
CA VAL A 29 11.28 5.25 7.78
C VAL A 29 12.23 4.24 7.16
N ASP A 30 11.91 3.70 5.98
CA ASP A 30 12.77 2.78 5.24
C ASP A 30 14.13 3.42 4.94
N PHE A 31 14.14 4.58 4.30
CA PHE A 31 15.38 5.32 4.02
C PHE A 31 16.14 5.68 5.30
N GLY A 32 15.46 6.14 6.35
CA GLY A 32 16.10 6.46 7.62
C GLY A 32 16.78 5.25 8.27
N VAL A 33 16.09 4.12 8.35
CA VAL A 33 16.62 2.86 8.90
C VAL A 33 17.75 2.33 8.02
N TYR A 34 17.61 2.38 6.69
CA TYR A 34 18.65 1.99 5.74
C TYR A 34 19.92 2.81 5.92
N THR A 35 19.81 4.15 6.02
CA THR A 35 20.97 5.03 6.23
C THR A 35 21.65 4.75 7.56
N ILE A 36 20.90 4.52 8.63
CA ILE A 36 21.47 4.17 9.94
C ILE A 36 22.24 2.84 9.85
N LEU A 37 21.61 1.79 9.32
CA LEU A 37 22.20 0.45 9.22
C LEU A 37 23.45 0.42 8.32
N THR A 38 23.41 1.14 7.19
CA THR A 38 24.56 1.25 6.29
C THR A 38 25.68 2.11 6.87
N HIS A 39 25.36 3.09 7.73
CA HIS A 39 26.38 3.83 8.49
C HIS A 39 27.17 2.93 9.45
N PHE A 40 26.54 1.88 9.99
CA PHE A 40 27.20 0.85 10.79
C PHE A 40 27.97 -0.20 9.96
N LYS A 41 28.22 0.05 8.67
CA LYS A 41 28.89 -0.88 7.72
C LYS A 41 28.21 -2.24 7.57
N MET A 42 26.91 -2.31 7.84
CA MET A 42 26.15 -3.53 7.57
C MET A 42 26.04 -3.76 6.05
N ASN A 43 25.96 -5.02 5.62
CA ASN A 43 25.74 -5.36 4.22
C ASN A 43 24.49 -4.66 3.68
N VAL A 44 24.64 -3.96 2.56
CA VAL A 44 23.58 -3.17 1.91
C VAL A 44 22.33 -4.00 1.62
N GLU A 45 22.49 -5.28 1.25
CA GLU A 45 21.37 -6.18 1.00
C GLU A 45 20.57 -6.47 2.28
N ILE A 46 21.26 -6.78 3.38
CA ILE A 46 20.64 -7.06 4.68
C ILE A 46 20.00 -5.77 5.22
N ALA A 47 20.67 -4.62 5.05
CA ALA A 47 20.17 -3.32 5.46
C ALA A 47 18.86 -3.01 4.75
N ASN A 48 18.79 -3.24 3.43
CA ASN A 48 17.59 -3.03 2.63
C ASN A 48 16.43 -3.98 3.03
N ILE A 49 16.71 -5.25 3.32
CA ILE A 49 15.67 -6.19 3.75
C ILE A 49 15.08 -5.75 5.10
N ILE A 50 15.93 -5.39 6.06
CA ILE A 50 15.49 -4.95 7.39
C ILE A 50 14.75 -3.62 7.30
N SER A 51 15.30 -2.64 6.58
CA SER A 51 14.70 -1.32 6.44
C SER A 51 13.36 -1.38 5.71
N SER A 52 13.27 -2.15 4.62
CA SER A 52 12.04 -2.33 3.86
C SER A 52 10.97 -3.00 4.72
N THR A 53 11.35 -4.03 5.49
CA THR A 53 10.45 -4.69 6.44
C THR A 53 9.93 -3.71 7.50
N CYS A 54 10.82 -2.89 8.09
CA CYS A 54 10.42 -1.85 9.04
C CYS A 54 9.46 -0.82 8.41
N GLY A 55 9.72 -0.39 7.17
CA GLY A 55 8.85 0.52 6.43
C GLY A 55 7.45 -0.06 6.17
N ILE A 56 7.38 -1.33 5.73
CA ILE A 56 6.11 -2.04 5.50
C ILE A 56 5.35 -2.22 6.81
N ILE A 57 6.03 -2.63 7.90
CA ILE A 57 5.43 -2.77 9.23
C ILE A 57 4.88 -1.42 9.70
N ASN A 58 5.68 -0.35 9.61
CA ASN A 58 5.24 1.00 9.99
C ASN A 58 4.01 1.43 9.19
N ASN A 59 4.00 1.21 7.87
CA ASN A 59 2.86 1.49 7.00
C ASN A 59 1.61 0.72 7.40
N PHE A 60 1.76 -0.56 7.75
CA PHE A 60 0.66 -1.39 8.20
C PHE A 60 0.10 -0.89 9.53
N PHE A 61 0.96 -0.64 10.53
CA PHE A 61 0.53 -0.14 11.83
C PHE A 61 -0.17 1.21 11.72
N TRP A 62 0.41 2.17 10.98
CA TRP A 62 -0.23 3.47 10.77
C TRP A 62 -1.57 3.36 10.04
N ASN A 63 -1.67 2.50 9.03
CA ASN A 63 -2.95 2.27 8.36
C ASN A 63 -3.97 1.61 9.30
N SER A 64 -3.53 0.66 10.12
CA SER A 64 -4.38 -0.06 11.07
C SER A 64 -4.91 0.84 12.18
N TYR A 65 -4.03 1.63 12.81
CA TYR A 65 -4.35 2.50 13.95
C TYR A 65 -4.98 3.84 13.53
N THR A 66 -4.42 4.52 12.53
CA THR A 66 -4.81 5.90 12.17
C THR A 66 -5.88 5.93 11.08
N ASN A 67 -5.74 5.08 10.05
CA ASN A 67 -6.59 5.15 8.86
C ASN A 67 -7.91 4.38 9.06
N PHE A 68 -7.81 3.11 9.44
CA PHE A 68 -8.96 2.22 9.56
C PHE A 68 -9.45 2.00 11.00
N LYS A 69 -8.60 2.29 12.01
CA LYS A 69 -8.89 2.14 13.45
C LYS A 69 -9.38 0.74 13.80
N VAL A 70 -8.70 -0.30 13.31
CA VAL A 70 -9.04 -1.71 13.55
C VAL A 70 -7.84 -2.42 14.15
N HIS A 71 -7.96 -2.93 15.37
CA HIS A 71 -6.81 -3.49 16.12
C HIS A 71 -6.81 -5.02 16.20
N ASP A 72 -7.84 -5.68 15.65
CA ASP A 72 -8.00 -7.14 15.76
C ASP A 72 -7.20 -7.91 14.71
N HIS A 73 -6.61 -9.05 15.11
CA HIS A 73 -5.89 -9.99 14.23
C HIS A 73 -4.84 -9.32 13.31
N LEU A 74 -3.96 -8.50 13.90
CA LEU A 74 -2.95 -7.72 13.18
C LEU A 74 -2.09 -8.57 12.21
N LEU A 75 -1.66 -9.77 12.59
CA LEU A 75 -0.86 -10.65 11.72
C LEU A 75 -1.62 -11.11 10.47
N ILE A 76 -2.88 -11.53 10.61
CA ILE A 76 -3.70 -11.98 9.47
C ILE A 76 -3.97 -10.82 8.52
N ARG A 77 -4.24 -9.63 9.08
CA ARG A 77 -4.44 -8.41 8.29
C ARG A 77 -3.14 -7.97 7.61
N PHE A 78 -1.98 -8.12 8.25
CA PHE A 78 -0.68 -7.85 7.64
C PHE A 78 -0.43 -8.78 6.44
N ILE A 79 -0.67 -10.08 6.62
CA ILE A 79 -0.55 -11.06 5.54
C ILE A 79 -1.48 -10.68 4.38
N SER A 80 -2.75 -10.35 4.67
CA SER A 80 -3.70 -9.88 3.67
C SER A 80 -3.20 -8.61 2.96
N TYR A 81 -2.74 -7.61 3.70
CA TYR A 81 -2.17 -6.37 3.15
C TYR A 81 -0.99 -6.65 2.21
N PHE A 82 -0.08 -7.53 2.62
CA PHE A 82 1.08 -7.94 1.83
C PHE A 82 0.64 -8.65 0.53
N PHE A 83 -0.29 -9.61 0.62
CA PHE A 83 -0.82 -10.30 -0.56
C PHE A 83 -1.52 -9.34 -1.53
N VAL A 84 -2.29 -8.38 -1.04
CA VAL A 84 -2.94 -7.36 -1.89
C VAL A 84 -1.89 -6.48 -2.57
N GLY A 85 -0.81 -6.13 -1.86
CA GLY A 85 0.36 -5.45 -2.46
C GLY A 85 1.00 -6.26 -3.59
N GLN A 86 1.17 -7.57 -3.41
CA GLN A 86 1.69 -8.45 -4.45
C GLN A 86 0.75 -8.54 -5.66
N ILE A 87 -0.56 -8.68 -5.44
CA ILE A 87 -1.57 -8.72 -6.52
C ILE A 87 -1.52 -7.44 -7.37
N THR A 88 -1.44 -6.28 -6.72
CA THR A 88 -1.41 -4.99 -7.41
C THR A 88 -0.07 -4.71 -8.09
N THR A 89 1.01 -5.28 -7.57
CA THR A 89 2.33 -5.30 -8.25
C THR A 89 2.27 -6.14 -9.53
N VAL A 90 1.69 -7.35 -9.47
CA VAL A 90 1.48 -8.19 -10.66
C VAL A 90 0.61 -7.46 -11.69
N PHE A 91 -0.47 -6.81 -11.25
CA PHE A 91 -1.32 -6.00 -12.13
C PHE A 91 -0.53 -4.89 -12.84
N THR A 92 0.34 -4.18 -12.12
CA THR A 92 1.22 -3.15 -12.68
C THR A 92 2.18 -3.74 -13.71
N THR A 93 2.79 -4.89 -13.41
CA THR A 93 3.71 -5.60 -14.32
C THR A 93 3.01 -6.08 -15.60
N VAL A 94 1.81 -6.65 -15.48
CA VAL A 94 1.00 -7.08 -16.64
C VAL A 94 0.61 -5.87 -17.49
N SER A 95 0.23 -4.76 -16.86
CA SER A 95 -0.07 -3.51 -17.56
C SER A 95 1.16 -3.01 -18.33
N LEU A 96 2.34 -3.00 -17.72
CA LEU A 96 3.58 -2.64 -18.40
C LEU A 96 3.86 -3.56 -19.57
N PHE A 97 3.71 -4.88 -19.40
CA PHE A 97 3.92 -5.84 -20.48
C PHE A 97 2.99 -5.58 -21.67
N ILE A 98 1.70 -5.33 -21.43
CA ILE A 98 0.74 -5.09 -22.52
C ILE A 98 0.98 -3.71 -23.15
N PHE A 99 1.00 -2.63 -22.37
CA PHE A 99 1.03 -1.28 -22.94
C PHE A 99 2.41 -0.86 -23.44
N VAL A 100 3.51 -1.36 -22.85
CA VAL A 100 4.86 -1.03 -23.30
C VAL A 100 5.32 -2.00 -24.38
N ASN A 101 5.26 -3.32 -24.13
CA ASN A 101 5.84 -4.29 -25.07
C ASN A 101 4.94 -4.57 -26.27
N GLN A 102 3.60 -4.57 -26.12
CA GLN A 102 2.68 -4.86 -27.24
C GLN A 102 2.26 -3.59 -27.98
N LEU A 103 2.04 -2.48 -27.26
CA LEU A 103 1.48 -1.25 -27.82
C LEU A 103 2.52 -0.13 -28.03
N GLY A 104 3.76 -0.29 -27.54
CA GLY A 104 4.84 0.67 -27.76
C GLY A 104 4.71 1.99 -27.00
N TYR A 105 3.85 2.07 -25.98
CA TYR A 105 3.71 3.30 -25.19
C TYR A 105 4.96 3.57 -24.33
N PRO A 106 5.23 4.85 -23.99
CA PRO A 106 6.34 5.20 -23.12
C PRO A 106 6.21 4.53 -21.75
N HIS A 107 7.22 3.71 -21.40
CA HIS A 107 7.23 2.91 -20.18
C HIS A 107 6.99 3.72 -18.91
N LEU A 108 7.47 4.97 -18.88
CA LEU A 108 7.36 5.88 -17.75
C LEU A 108 5.91 6.33 -17.52
N ILE A 109 5.19 6.66 -18.59
CA ILE A 109 3.77 7.08 -18.53
C ILE A 109 2.90 5.89 -18.10
N VAL A 110 3.11 4.73 -18.72
CA VAL A 110 2.37 3.50 -18.38
C VAL A 110 2.62 3.12 -16.93
N LYS A 111 3.87 3.20 -16.44
CA LYS A 111 4.21 2.88 -15.05
C LYS A 111 3.47 3.81 -14.07
N ILE A 112 3.49 5.12 -14.31
CA ILE A 112 2.81 6.09 -13.43
C ILE A 112 1.31 5.80 -13.36
N VAL A 113 0.66 5.64 -14.52
CA VAL A 113 -0.79 5.38 -14.58
C VAL A 113 -1.13 4.03 -13.94
N ALA A 114 -0.37 2.98 -14.26
CA ALA A 114 -0.59 1.65 -13.71
C ALA A 114 -0.37 1.61 -12.19
N THR A 115 0.69 2.24 -11.67
CA THR A 115 0.94 2.34 -10.23
C THR A 115 -0.14 3.14 -9.51
N PHE A 116 -0.64 4.22 -10.13
CA PHE A 116 -1.74 4.99 -9.57
C PHE A 116 -3.01 4.14 -9.46
N VAL A 117 -3.41 3.48 -10.55
CA VAL A 117 -4.58 2.57 -10.58
C VAL A 117 -4.38 1.40 -9.61
N ALA A 118 -3.20 0.79 -9.58
CA ALA A 118 -2.85 -0.28 -8.65
C ALA A 118 -2.99 0.16 -7.20
N THR A 119 -2.56 1.38 -6.86
CA THR A 119 -2.70 1.94 -5.51
C THR A 119 -4.17 2.17 -5.15
N LEU A 120 -5.01 2.62 -6.09
CA LEU A 120 -6.45 2.74 -5.88
C LEU A 120 -7.09 1.37 -5.61
N ILE A 121 -6.74 0.36 -6.42
CA ILE A 121 -7.22 -1.02 -6.25
C ILE A 121 -6.75 -1.57 -4.90
N GLN A 122 -5.48 -1.38 -4.56
CA GLN A 122 -4.89 -1.82 -3.30
C GLN A 122 -5.63 -1.19 -2.12
N PHE A 123 -5.92 0.12 -2.17
CA PHE A 123 -6.69 0.81 -1.15
C PHE A 123 -8.12 0.25 -1.03
N ILE A 124 -8.84 0.05 -2.14
CA ILE A 124 -10.21 -0.47 -2.15
C ILE A 124 -10.25 -1.88 -1.56
N ILE A 125 -9.36 -2.76 -2.00
CA ILE A 125 -9.29 -4.15 -1.51
C ILE A 125 -8.92 -4.16 -0.02
N ASN A 126 -7.90 -3.40 0.38
CA ASN A 126 -7.52 -3.31 1.79
C ASN A 126 -8.65 -2.76 2.65
N LYS A 127 -9.41 -1.77 2.15
CA LYS A 127 -10.58 -1.23 2.85
C LYS A 127 -11.71 -2.26 3.02
N ILE A 128 -12.02 -3.02 1.97
CA ILE A 128 -13.17 -3.94 1.95
C ILE A 128 -12.86 -5.29 2.59
N ILE A 129 -11.65 -5.80 2.42
CA ILE A 129 -11.22 -7.12 2.88
C ILE A 129 -10.40 -6.98 4.17
N THR A 130 -9.25 -6.31 4.07
CA THR A 130 -8.25 -6.28 5.14
C THR A 130 -8.68 -5.48 6.35
N PHE A 131 -9.50 -4.44 6.17
CA PHE A 131 -9.95 -3.53 7.23
C PHE A 131 -11.47 -3.49 7.39
N LYS A 132 -12.18 -4.51 6.89
CA LYS A 132 -13.60 -4.68 7.19
C LYS A 132 -13.76 -4.77 8.71
N LYS A 133 -14.48 -3.82 9.30
CA LYS A 133 -15.02 -3.98 10.65
C LYS A 133 -16.03 -5.11 10.57
N VAL A 134 -15.75 -6.20 11.28
CA VAL A 134 -16.77 -7.23 11.51
C VAL A 134 -17.83 -6.54 12.36
N GLY A 135 -18.95 -6.18 11.73
CA GLY A 135 -20.09 -5.68 12.46
C GLY A 135 -20.53 -6.79 13.40
N ASN A 136 -20.41 -6.56 14.70
CA ASN A 136 -21.16 -7.33 15.68
C ASN A 136 -22.63 -7.21 15.28
N LYS A 137 -23.18 -8.28 14.70
CA LYS A 137 -24.62 -8.50 14.75
C LYS A 137 -24.94 -8.62 16.23
N LYS A 138 -25.45 -7.53 16.82
CA LYS A 138 -26.25 -7.62 18.02
C LYS A 138 -27.58 -8.26 17.65
#